data_AF-A0A2N5DSK7-F1
#
_entry.id   AF-A0A2N5DSK7-F1
#
_cell.length_a   1.000
_cell.length_b   1.000
_cell.length_c   1.000
_cell.angle_alpha   90.00
_cell.angle_beta   90.00
_cell.angle_gamma   90.00
#
_symmetry.space_group_name_H-M   'P 1'
#
loop_
_entity.id
_entity.type
_entity.pdbx_description
1 polymer ?
#
loop_
_entity_poly.entity_id
_entity_poly.type
_entity_poly.pdbx_seq_one_letter_code
_entity_poly.pdbx_strand_id
1 'polypeptide(L)'
;YLAHYSVAQALHYLPDTPEHAGFRARGRDFLARCVLPQPDNDRVIPQDDSFFSKPTIDLTRYQAKAGTQSILLDYSRAEVNEMQILKQADLIMLFFLLPSLFSRDVQRANLDYYLPRTIHDSSLSKAIYAIVA
;
A
#
# COMPACT_ATOMS: atom_id res chain seq x y z
N TYR A 1 -2.02 7.80 1.83
CA TYR A 1 -3.30 7.91 1.10
C TYR A 1 -4.54 7.80 1.96
N LEU A 2 -4.80 6.67 2.64
CA LEU A 2 -6.06 6.51 3.39
C LEU A 2 -6.25 7.54 4.51
N ALA A 3 -5.19 7.92 5.24
CA ALA A 3 -5.26 8.99 6.23
C ALA A 3 -5.68 10.34 5.60
N HIS A 4 -5.08 10.70 4.46
CA HIS A 4 -5.46 11.89 3.71
C HIS A 4 -6.92 11.83 3.25
N TYR A 5 -7.35 10.70 2.67
CA TYR A 5 -8.74 10.49 2.25
C TYR A 5 -9.72 10.64 3.43
N SER A 6 -9.45 9.99 4.56
CA SER A 6 -10.32 10.05 5.74
C SER A 6 -10.45 11.47 6.29
N VAL A 7 -9.34 12.23 6.38
CA VAL A 7 -9.39 13.63 6.83
C VAL A 7 -10.13 14.50 5.82
N ALA A 8 -9.90 14.31 4.51
CA ALA A 8 -10.63 15.04 3.47
C ALA A 8 -12.14 14.80 3.55
N GLN A 9 -12.57 13.54 3.71
CA GLN A 9 -13.98 13.20 3.89
C GLN A 9 -14.55 13.79 5.18
N ALA A 10 -13.81 13.75 6.29
CA ALA A 10 -14.25 14.37 7.54
C ALA A 10 -14.50 15.87 7.34
N LEU A 11 -13.60 16.59 6.68
CA LEU A 11 -13.78 18.02 6.40
C LEU A 11 -14.90 18.33 5.41
N HIS A 12 -15.15 17.42 4.47
CA HIS A 12 -16.24 17.53 3.50
C HIS A 12 -17.61 17.46 4.19
N TYR A 13 -17.79 16.51 5.10
CA TYR A 13 -19.08 16.32 5.79
C TYR A 13 -19.27 17.16 7.05
N LEU A 14 -18.20 17.69 7.64
CA LEU A 14 -18.31 18.51 8.84
C LEU A 14 -19.01 19.84 8.52
N PRO A 15 -19.99 20.32 9.31
CA PRO A 15 -20.57 21.65 9.09
C PRO A 15 -19.55 22.78 9.24
N ASP A 16 -19.73 23.88 8.50
CA ASP A 16 -18.91 25.08 8.66
C ASP A 16 -19.51 25.99 9.74
N THR A 17 -19.10 25.74 10.99
CA THR A 17 -19.56 26.47 12.17
C THR A 17 -18.36 26.94 13.00
N PRO A 18 -18.52 28.00 13.84
CA PRO A 18 -17.46 28.47 14.73
C PRO A 18 -16.90 27.39 15.66
N GLU A 19 -17.76 26.47 16.13
CA GLU A 19 -17.38 25.32 16.95
C GLU A 19 -16.36 24.40 16.25
N HIS A 20 -16.51 24.21 14.94
CA HIS A 20 -15.65 23.31 14.16
C HIS A 20 -14.42 24.01 13.55
N ALA A 21 -14.31 25.34 13.64
CA ALA A 21 -13.27 26.12 12.96
C ALA A 21 -11.85 25.62 13.28
N GLY A 22 -11.57 25.28 14.55
CA GLY A 22 -10.27 24.76 14.98
C GLY A 22 -9.94 23.38 14.38
N PHE A 23 -10.90 22.46 14.37
CA PHE A 23 -10.70 21.15 13.73
C PHE A 23 -10.53 21.29 12.22
N ARG A 24 -11.33 22.15 11.57
CA ARG A 24 -11.21 22.45 10.14
C ARG A 24 -9.84 23.00 9.79
N ALA A 25 -9.30 23.92 10.60
CA ALA A 25 -7.96 24.48 10.39
C ALA A 25 -6.88 23.39 10.48
N ARG A 26 -6.88 22.57 11.55
CA ARG A 26 -5.91 21.48 11.71
C ARG A 26 -6.02 20.42 10.63
N GLY A 27 -7.24 20.09 10.21
CA GLY A 27 -7.48 19.13 9.13
C GLY A 27 -6.90 19.64 7.80
N ARG A 28 -7.16 20.90 7.43
CA ARG A 28 -6.59 21.49 6.21
C ARG A 28 -5.06 21.52 6.24
N ASP A 29 -4.51 21.91 7.39
CA ASP A 29 -3.07 21.92 7.63
C ASP A 29 -2.44 20.52 7.55
N PHE A 30 -3.11 19.50 8.08
CA PHE A 30 -2.71 18.10 7.91
C PHE A 30 -2.72 17.68 6.44
N LEU A 31 -3.81 17.96 5.70
CA LEU A 31 -3.91 17.59 4.28
C LEU A 31 -2.80 18.24 3.44
N ALA A 32 -2.46 19.50 3.73
CA ALA A 32 -1.40 20.23 3.01
C ALA A 32 0.02 19.68 3.26
N ARG A 33 0.25 18.98 4.38
CA ARG A 33 1.57 18.45 4.76
C ARG A 33 1.66 16.92 4.69
N CYS A 34 0.55 16.23 4.44
CA CYS A 34 0.54 14.78 4.38
C CYS A 34 1.32 14.32 3.15
N VAL A 35 2.44 13.62 3.38
CA VAL A 35 3.25 13.06 2.30
C VAL A 35 2.51 11.87 1.67
N LEU A 36 2.39 11.91 0.35
CA LEU A 36 1.76 10.86 -0.45
C LEU A 36 2.77 10.33 -1.45
N PRO A 37 3.23 9.07 -1.32
CA PRO A 37 4.20 8.47 -2.24
C PRO A 37 3.70 8.53 -3.68
N GLN A 38 4.49 9.07 -4.60
CA GLN A 38 4.11 9.21 -6.01
C GLN A 38 4.73 8.08 -6.86
N PRO A 39 4.13 7.75 -8.02
CA PRO A 39 4.75 6.84 -8.98
C PRO A 39 6.09 7.42 -9.47
N ASP A 40 7.08 6.54 -9.64
CA ASP A 40 8.36 6.88 -10.27
C ASP A 40 8.27 6.88 -11.81
N ASN A 41 9.43 6.93 -12.48
CA ASN A 41 9.51 6.91 -13.94
C ASN A 41 8.96 5.60 -14.56
N ASP A 42 9.01 4.50 -13.81
CA ASP A 42 8.46 3.20 -14.18
C ASP A 42 7.00 3.04 -13.75
N ARG A 43 6.41 4.12 -13.20
CA ARG A 43 5.02 4.21 -12.71
C ARG A 43 4.79 3.34 -11.46
N VAL A 44 5.84 2.90 -10.78
CA VAL A 44 5.74 2.12 -9.55
C VAL A 44 5.77 3.07 -8.36
N ILE A 45 4.87 2.85 -7.40
CA ILE A 45 4.78 3.64 -6.17
C ILE A 45 5.47 2.85 -5.06
N PRO A 46 6.39 3.42 -4.27
CA PRO A 46 7.00 2.72 -3.16
C PRO A 46 6.00 2.49 -2.02
N GLN A 47 6.09 1.33 -1.37
CA GLN A 47 5.23 0.99 -0.22
C GLN A 47 5.54 1.88 1.00
N ASP A 48 6.82 2.17 1.21
CA ASP A 48 7.34 3.08 2.22
C ASP A 48 8.63 3.76 1.69
N ASP A 49 9.13 4.75 2.43
CA ASP A 49 10.28 5.58 2.02
C ASP A 49 11.58 4.81 1.81
N SER A 50 11.68 3.58 2.34
CA SER A 50 12.85 2.71 2.26
C SER A 50 12.69 1.56 1.26
N PHE A 51 11.47 1.24 0.85
CA PHE A 51 11.14 -0.05 0.24
C PHE A 51 11.98 -0.39 -0.99
N PHE A 52 12.19 0.58 -1.90
CA PHE A 52 12.99 0.36 -3.11
C PHE A 52 14.48 0.17 -2.86
N SER A 53 15.01 0.64 -1.73
CA SER A 53 16.41 0.40 -1.34
C SER A 53 16.66 -0.99 -0.77
N LYS A 54 15.60 -1.70 -0.36
CA LYS A 54 15.72 -3.03 0.25
C LYS A 54 16.09 -4.08 -0.80
N PRO A 55 16.90 -5.09 -0.43
CA PRO A 55 17.21 -6.21 -1.30
C PRO A 55 15.96 -7.02 -1.69
N THR A 56 16.03 -7.63 -2.87
CA THR A 56 15.03 -8.57 -3.40
C THR A 56 15.59 -9.99 -3.39
N ILE A 57 14.73 -10.98 -3.20
CA ILE A 57 15.06 -12.40 -3.38
C ILE A 57 14.02 -13.07 -4.29
N ASP A 58 14.35 -14.25 -4.83
CA ASP A 58 13.37 -15.08 -5.52
C ASP A 58 12.38 -15.69 -4.51
N LEU A 59 11.10 -15.35 -4.65
CA LEU A 59 10.02 -15.80 -3.77
C LEU A 59 9.21 -16.97 -4.32
N THR A 60 9.57 -17.50 -5.51
CA THR A 60 8.79 -18.54 -6.21
C THR A 60 8.49 -19.73 -5.30
N ARG A 61 9.48 -20.22 -4.53
CA ARG A 61 9.29 -21.36 -3.61
C ARG A 61 8.34 -21.07 -2.46
N TYR A 62 8.27 -19.83 -1.99
CA TYR A 62 7.42 -19.42 -0.87
C TYR A 62 5.99 -19.18 -1.34
N GLN A 63 5.81 -18.58 -2.52
CA GLN A 63 4.51 -18.39 -3.15
C GLN A 63 3.80 -19.72 -3.46
N ALA A 64 4.56 -20.75 -3.86
CA ALA A 64 4.03 -22.09 -4.07
C ALA A 64 3.43 -22.72 -2.79
N LYS A 65 3.85 -22.26 -1.62
CA LYS A 65 3.36 -22.69 -0.30
C LYS A 65 2.69 -21.55 0.47
N ALA A 66 2.05 -20.62 -0.23
CA ALA A 66 1.39 -19.47 0.37
C ALA A 66 0.43 -19.85 1.51
N GLY A 67 0.45 -19.09 2.60
CA GLY A 67 -0.39 -19.29 3.79
C GLY A 67 0.26 -20.14 4.89
N THR A 68 1.49 -20.61 4.68
CA THR A 68 2.19 -21.51 5.61
C THR A 68 3.27 -20.83 6.45
N GLN A 69 3.57 -19.55 6.20
CA GLN A 69 4.73 -18.87 6.80
C GLN A 69 6.06 -19.60 6.53
N SER A 70 6.15 -20.33 5.41
CA SER A 70 7.32 -21.13 5.05
C SER A 70 8.61 -20.31 4.92
N ILE A 71 8.52 -19.01 4.63
CA ILE A 71 9.67 -18.12 4.60
C ILE A 71 10.35 -17.97 5.96
N LEU A 72 9.59 -18.11 7.05
CA LEU A 72 10.12 -18.00 8.42
C LEU A 72 10.90 -19.24 8.87
N LEU A 73 10.99 -20.27 8.02
CA LEU A 73 11.89 -21.41 8.23
C LEU A 73 13.32 -21.11 7.76
N ASP A 74 13.47 -20.16 6.82
CA ASP A 74 14.76 -19.79 6.23
C ASP A 74 15.25 -18.41 6.71
N TYR A 75 14.33 -17.50 7.03
CA TYR A 75 14.64 -16.12 7.43
C TYR A 75 13.90 -15.73 8.71
N SER A 76 14.55 -14.97 9.58
CA SER A 76 13.89 -14.32 10.70
C SER A 76 12.92 -13.23 10.23
N ARG A 77 11.99 -12.84 11.10
CA ARG A 77 11.08 -11.71 10.84
C ARG A 77 11.84 -10.40 10.61
N ALA A 78 12.95 -10.20 11.32
CA ALA A 78 13.79 -9.02 11.17
C ALA A 78 14.40 -8.97 9.76
N GLU A 79 14.94 -10.09 9.28
CA GLU A 79 15.47 -10.17 7.91
C GLU A 79 14.38 -9.95 6.86
N VAL A 80 13.19 -10.54 7.03
CA VAL A 80 12.07 -10.34 6.10
C VAL A 80 11.64 -8.86 6.03
N ASN A 81 11.65 -8.14 7.15
CA ASN A 81 11.29 -6.71 7.18
C ASN A 81 12.31 -5.83 6.43
N GLU A 82 13.57 -6.29 6.32
CA GLU A 82 14.65 -5.62 5.60
C GLU A 82 14.74 -6.06 4.13
N MET A 83 13.73 -6.77 3.60
CA MET A 83 13.65 -7.19 2.20
C MET A 83 12.37 -6.69 1.54
N GLN A 84 12.33 -6.69 0.20
CA GLN A 84 11.13 -6.38 -0.57
C GLN A 84 10.15 -7.56 -0.60
N ILE A 85 9.61 -7.92 0.56
CA ILE A 85 8.74 -9.09 0.73
C ILE A 85 7.45 -8.67 1.41
N LEU A 86 6.33 -8.90 0.73
CA LEU A 86 5.00 -8.57 1.24
C LEU A 86 4.29 -9.84 1.69
N LYS A 87 3.78 -9.82 2.93
CA LYS A 87 2.87 -10.88 3.41
C LYS A 87 1.58 -10.93 2.59
N GLN A 88 1.04 -9.76 2.23
CA GLN A 88 -0.26 -9.61 1.57
C GLN A 88 -0.32 -8.32 0.74
N ALA A 89 -1.42 -8.10 0.02
CA ALA A 89 -1.68 -6.84 -0.69
C ALA A 89 -1.56 -5.63 0.27
N ASP A 90 -0.67 -4.69 -0.07
CA ASP A 90 -0.51 -3.40 0.61
C ASP A 90 -0.90 -2.27 -0.36
N LEU A 91 0.01 -1.83 -1.24
CA LEU A 91 -0.34 -0.84 -2.26
C LEU A 91 -1.48 -1.31 -3.18
N ILE A 92 -1.53 -2.60 -3.52
CA ILE A 92 -2.63 -3.15 -4.34
C ILE A 92 -3.98 -3.04 -3.61
N MET A 93 -4.00 -3.08 -2.27
CA MET A 93 -5.21 -2.79 -1.49
C MET A 93 -5.69 -1.36 -1.71
N LEU A 94 -4.77 -0.39 -1.88
CA LEU A 94 -5.14 0.99 -2.16
C LEU A 94 -5.92 1.12 -3.46
N PHE A 95 -5.54 0.40 -4.52
CA PHE A 95 -6.26 0.40 -5.79
C PHE A 95 -7.63 -0.28 -5.69
N PHE A 96 -7.76 -1.31 -4.86
CA PHE A 96 -9.06 -1.91 -4.57
C PHE A 96 -9.99 -0.93 -3.86
N LEU A 97 -9.49 -0.21 -2.84
CA LEU A 97 -10.31 0.71 -2.05
C LEU A 97 -10.63 2.02 -2.78
N LEU A 98 -9.69 2.53 -3.58
CA LEU A 98 -9.78 3.82 -4.28
C LEU A 98 -9.43 3.64 -5.77
N PRO A 99 -10.28 2.97 -6.58
CA PRO A 99 -9.95 2.53 -7.94
C PRO A 99 -9.74 3.65 -8.95
N SER A 100 -10.21 4.87 -8.66
CA SER A 100 -10.03 6.06 -9.49
C SER A 100 -8.83 6.93 -9.10
N LEU A 101 -8.10 6.56 -8.04
CA LEU A 101 -7.02 7.38 -7.50
C LEU A 101 -5.80 7.46 -8.43
N PHE A 102 -5.57 6.41 -9.23
CA PHE A 102 -4.47 6.32 -10.19
C PHE A 102 -4.96 5.80 -11.53
N SER A 103 -4.22 6.13 -12.60
CA SER A 103 -4.50 5.61 -13.94
C SER A 103 -4.36 4.09 -14.02
N ARG A 104 -5.02 3.47 -15.00
CA ARG A 104 -4.91 2.03 -15.27
C ARG A 104 -3.46 1.60 -15.51
N ASP A 105 -2.65 2.43 -16.16
CA ASP A 105 -1.25 2.12 -16.44
C ASP A 105 -0.39 2.07 -15.17
N VAL A 106 -0.65 2.97 -14.21
CA VAL A 106 0.00 2.93 -12.89
C VAL A 106 -0.46 1.68 -12.12
N GLN A 107 -1.76 1.38 -12.13
CA GLN A 107 -2.27 0.17 -11.46
C GLN A 107 -1.63 -1.11 -12.03
N ARG A 108 -1.51 -1.21 -13.36
CA ARG A 108 -0.86 -2.34 -14.04
C ARG A 108 0.63 -2.45 -13.66
N ALA A 109 1.39 -1.37 -13.76
CA ALA A 109 2.82 -1.38 -13.42
C ALA A 109 3.06 -1.84 -11.97
N ASN A 110 2.21 -1.39 -11.04
CA ASN A 110 2.30 -1.79 -9.64
C ASN A 110 1.84 -3.23 -9.40
N LEU A 111 0.82 -3.73 -10.12
CA LEU A 111 0.46 -5.16 -10.07
C LEU A 111 1.65 -6.02 -10.50
N ASP A 112 2.28 -5.69 -11.62
CA ASP A 112 3.42 -6.43 -12.16
C ASP A 112 4.64 -6.36 -11.23
N TYR A 113 4.83 -5.24 -10.53
CA TYR A 113 5.92 -5.06 -9.56
C TYR A 113 5.68 -5.81 -8.24
N TYR A 114 4.50 -5.68 -7.65
CA TYR A 114 4.22 -6.18 -6.29
C TYR A 114 3.76 -7.63 -6.23
N LEU A 115 3.15 -8.16 -7.29
CA LEU A 115 2.74 -9.57 -7.36
C LEU A 115 3.90 -10.54 -7.12
N PRO A 116 5.04 -10.47 -7.85
CA PRO A 116 6.17 -11.37 -7.60
C PRO A 116 6.85 -11.14 -6.23
N ARG A 117 6.60 -10.00 -5.58
CA ARG A 117 7.13 -9.65 -4.25
C ARG A 117 6.20 -10.03 -3.10
N THR A 118 5.02 -10.59 -3.39
CA THR A 118 4.02 -10.95 -2.37
C THR A 118 3.95 -12.46 -2.17
N ILE A 119 4.15 -12.95 -0.95
CA ILE A 119 4.10 -14.39 -0.62
C ILE A 119 2.68 -14.90 -0.32
N HIS A 120 1.70 -14.01 -0.24
CA HIS A 120 0.30 -14.31 0.02
C HIS A 120 0.07 -15.17 1.30
N ASP A 121 0.83 -14.90 2.35
CA ASP A 121 0.71 -15.54 3.69
C ASP A 121 -0.49 -15.01 4.51
N SER A 122 -1.51 -14.52 3.81
CA SER A 122 -2.79 -14.08 4.34
C SER A 122 -3.88 -14.47 3.35
N SER A 123 -4.97 -15.04 3.87
CA SER A 123 -6.14 -15.45 3.08
C SER A 123 -6.78 -14.29 2.32
N LEU A 124 -6.64 -13.06 2.82
CA LEU A 124 -7.16 -11.85 2.18
C LEU A 124 -6.40 -11.49 0.89
N SER A 125 -5.12 -11.86 0.78
CA SER A 125 -4.21 -11.31 -0.23
C SER A 125 -4.66 -11.62 -1.66
N LYS A 126 -4.93 -12.90 -1.98
CA LYS A 126 -5.19 -13.34 -3.35
C LYS A 126 -6.46 -12.72 -3.94
N ALA A 127 -7.51 -12.56 -3.13
CA ALA A 127 -8.76 -11.97 -3.57
C ALA A 127 -8.58 -10.51 -4.04
N ILE A 128 -7.77 -9.73 -3.31
CA ILE A 128 -7.49 -8.34 -3.66
C ILE A 128 -6.73 -8.24 -4.98
N TYR A 129 -5.68 -9.05 -5.16
CA TYR A 129 -4.96 -9.11 -6.43
C TYR A 129 -5.87 -9.52 -7.60
N ALA A 130 -6.76 -10.49 -7.40
CA ALA A 130 -7.69 -10.95 -8.43
C ALA A 130 -8.71 -9.90 -8.85
N ILE A 131 -9.16 -9.02 -7.93
CA ILE A 131 -10.13 -7.96 -8.23
C ILE A 131 -9.46 -6.80 -8.99
N VAL A 132 -8.20 -6.50 -8.68
CA VAL A 132 -7.48 -5.36 -9.29
C VAL A 132 -6.93 -5.71 -10.68
N ALA A 133 -6.65 -6.98 -10.96
CA ALA A 133 -6.07 -7.48 -12.21
C ALA A 133 -6.99 -7.34 -13.44
#